data_AF-A0A1D7YV06-F1
#
_entry.id   AF-A0A1D7YV06-F1
#
_cell.length_a   1.000
_cell.length_b   1.000
_cell.length_c   1.000
_cell.angle_alpha   90.00
_cell.angle_beta   90.00
_cell.angle_gamma   90.00
#
_symmetry.space_group_name_H-M   'P 1'
#
loop_
_entity.id
_entity.type
_entity.pdbx_description
1 polymer ?
#
loop_
_entity_poly.entity_id
_entity_poly.type
_entity_poly.pdbx_seq_one_letter_code
_entity_poly.pdbx_strand_id
1 'polypeptide(L)'
;MLGKVSTVDFVKCYPSRLKNFFKRDYNYKSYDAFIPNTKCQVVGNLPHEIIELFDKSQRADKVKMFYSALGDVAKYIRAFYKESKKTGVIKRSFDELAPENVKMLDKTFSKFLNGQLKGVLPKGTRANLSYVDRGAWGNVYKLSISDKNGKIMHDKALKVFHDVQAPSKSFARTQGVGAEANIWTFLKNVIGHKMDKTQFTRHYISDLKNAYSITEFADKNIHKTTAPIDFEKLFKMFYTDFTNEMVNDKIYDVGGFSKYPKFIDDKVVLKYFKKLMNRNSEKDLKPLLTDLQKKIQNPKTPHVDKIKKALELFEKRNEPLY
;
A
#
# COMPACT_ATOMS: atom_id res chain seq x y z
N MET A 1 -22.92 -8.84 -11.30
CA MET A 1 -21.72 -9.66 -11.61
C MET A 1 -20.51 -8.74 -11.63
N LEU A 2 -19.59 -8.88 -10.69
CA LEU A 2 -18.39 -8.04 -10.62
C LEU A 2 -17.37 -8.57 -11.65
N GLY A 3 -16.90 -7.69 -12.52
CA GLY A 3 -16.16 -8.03 -13.73
C GLY A 3 -14.81 -8.72 -13.48
N LYS A 4 -14.38 -9.54 -14.44
CA LYS A 4 -13.02 -10.08 -14.53
C LYS A 4 -12.00 -8.93 -14.49
N VAL A 5 -10.84 -9.20 -13.89
CA VAL A 5 -9.68 -8.29 -13.91
C VAL A 5 -9.38 -7.89 -15.36
N SER A 6 -9.49 -6.59 -15.66
CA SER A 6 -9.31 -6.01 -17.00
C SER A 6 -7.94 -6.32 -17.60
N THR A 7 -7.91 -6.60 -18.91
CA THR A 7 -6.68 -6.87 -19.69
C THR A 7 -6.02 -5.60 -20.23
N VAL A 8 -6.60 -4.42 -19.98
CA VAL A 8 -6.12 -3.15 -20.50
C VAL A 8 -4.92 -2.65 -19.68
N ASP A 9 -3.82 -2.29 -20.37
CA ASP A 9 -2.70 -1.60 -19.75
C ASP A 9 -3.05 -0.13 -19.48
N PHE A 10 -3.62 0.13 -18.31
CA PHE A 10 -3.99 1.47 -17.90
C PHE A 10 -2.78 2.36 -17.65
N VAL A 11 -1.54 1.88 -17.67
CA VAL A 11 -0.35 2.65 -17.23
C VAL A 11 -0.20 3.99 -17.95
N LYS A 12 -0.66 4.09 -19.20
CA LYS A 12 -0.64 5.33 -20.00
C LYS A 12 -1.66 6.39 -19.55
N CYS A 13 -2.69 6.01 -18.78
CA CYS A 13 -3.80 6.90 -18.38
C CYS A 13 -3.50 7.72 -17.12
N TYR A 14 -2.30 7.62 -16.54
CA TYR A 14 -2.00 8.24 -15.25
C TYR A 14 -0.97 9.36 -15.40
N PRO A 15 -1.01 10.39 -14.55
CA PRO A 15 0.04 11.41 -14.47
C PRO A 15 1.41 10.76 -14.20
N SER A 16 2.49 11.48 -14.53
CA SER A 16 3.88 11.03 -14.28
C SER A 16 4.02 10.52 -12.84
N ARG A 17 4.62 9.35 -12.63
CA ARG A 17 4.67 8.68 -11.31
C ARG A 17 6.08 8.59 -10.78
N LEU A 18 6.21 8.39 -9.47
CA LEU A 18 7.46 7.95 -8.87
C LEU A 18 7.71 6.46 -9.19
N LYS A 19 8.20 6.17 -10.42
CA LYS A 19 8.59 4.81 -10.85
C LYS A 19 9.66 4.20 -9.93
N ASN A 20 10.54 5.06 -9.38
CA ASN A 20 11.61 4.69 -8.45
C ASN A 20 11.34 5.24 -7.04
N PHE A 21 10.09 5.24 -6.58
CA PHE A 21 9.75 5.62 -5.20
C PHE A 21 10.40 4.69 -4.17
N PHE A 22 10.57 3.41 -4.55
CA PHE A 22 11.21 2.44 -3.67
C PHE A 22 12.66 2.84 -3.41
N LYS A 23 12.91 3.30 -2.19
CA LYS A 23 14.27 3.50 -1.70
C LYS A 23 14.64 2.32 -0.82
N ARG A 24 15.84 1.84 -1.16
CA ARG A 24 16.57 0.74 -0.56
C ARG A 24 17.12 1.10 0.82
N ASP A 25 17.25 2.40 1.10
CA ASP A 25 17.80 2.90 2.34
C ASP A 25 17.06 2.35 3.57
N TYR A 26 17.86 2.09 4.60
CA TYR A 26 17.39 1.61 5.89
C TYR A 26 16.38 2.62 6.45
N ASN A 27 15.17 2.15 6.73
CA ASN A 27 14.17 2.90 7.48
C ASN A 27 13.95 4.32 6.92
N TYR A 28 13.92 4.45 5.59
CA TYR A 28 13.40 5.62 4.86
C TYR A 28 14.09 6.95 5.21
N LYS A 29 15.35 6.90 5.68
CA LYS A 29 16.11 8.07 6.18
C LYS A 29 16.19 9.23 5.18
N SER A 30 16.12 8.95 3.88
CA SER A 30 16.23 9.97 2.83
C SER A 30 14.91 10.61 2.40
N TYR A 31 13.76 10.16 2.92
CA TYR A 31 12.43 10.52 2.42
C TYR A 31 12.15 12.02 2.50
N ASP A 32 12.38 12.60 3.68
CA ASP A 32 12.17 14.02 3.92
C ASP A 32 13.08 14.90 3.04
N ALA A 33 14.22 14.38 2.59
CA ALA A 33 15.16 15.12 1.75
C ALA A 33 14.77 15.13 0.27
N PHE A 34 14.06 14.11 -0.24
CA PHE A 34 13.76 14.03 -1.68
C PHE A 34 12.28 14.21 -2.02
N ILE A 35 11.34 13.72 -1.18
CA ILE A 35 9.90 13.75 -1.49
C ILE A 35 9.42 15.17 -1.80
N PRO A 36 9.76 16.23 -1.02
CA PRO A 36 9.34 17.60 -1.32
C PRO A 36 9.80 18.11 -2.69
N ASN A 37 10.90 17.58 -3.21
CA ASN A 37 11.52 17.99 -4.46
C ASN A 37 11.01 17.18 -5.68
N THR A 38 10.10 16.23 -5.48
CA THR A 38 9.57 15.41 -6.58
C THR A 38 8.44 16.12 -7.33
N LYS A 39 8.51 16.10 -8.67
CA LYS A 39 7.48 16.71 -9.55
C LYS A 39 6.09 16.07 -9.39
N CYS A 40 6.03 14.79 -9.00
CA CYS A 40 4.79 14.11 -8.68
C CYS A 40 4.97 13.29 -7.41
N GLN A 41 4.00 13.39 -6.51
CA GLN A 41 3.99 12.75 -5.19
C GLN A 41 2.91 11.68 -5.10
N VAL A 42 2.54 11.07 -6.23
CA VAL A 42 1.57 9.98 -6.30
C VAL A 42 2.26 8.66 -6.60
N VAL A 43 1.95 7.64 -5.79
CA VAL A 43 2.47 6.27 -5.90
C VAL A 43 1.31 5.32 -6.17
N GLY A 44 1.39 4.54 -7.24
CA GLY A 44 0.32 3.63 -7.63
C GLY A 44 -0.73 4.26 -8.54
N ASN A 45 -1.95 3.71 -8.50
CA ASN A 45 -3.00 3.85 -9.50
C ASN A 45 -4.39 3.72 -8.87
N LEU A 46 -5.38 4.47 -9.36
CA LEU A 46 -6.79 4.20 -9.05
C LEU A 46 -7.17 2.73 -9.36
N PRO A 47 -8.17 2.19 -8.65
CA PRO A 47 -8.82 0.94 -9.03
C PRO A 47 -9.29 0.98 -10.49
N HIS A 48 -9.11 -0.11 -11.23
CA HIS A 48 -9.51 -0.20 -12.63
C HIS A 48 -11.00 0.08 -12.81
N GLU A 49 -11.83 -0.35 -11.85
CA GLU A 49 -13.27 -0.13 -11.86
C GLU A 49 -13.63 1.36 -11.92
N ILE A 50 -12.80 2.26 -11.37
CA ILE A 50 -13.00 3.72 -11.47
C ILE A 50 -12.59 4.23 -12.85
N ILE A 51 -11.47 3.74 -13.35
CA ILE A 51 -10.88 4.20 -14.61
C ILE A 51 -11.75 3.81 -15.81
N GLU A 52 -12.38 2.65 -15.71
CA GLU A 52 -13.30 2.12 -16.70
C GLU A 52 -14.64 2.87 -16.74
N LEU A 53 -14.97 3.68 -15.72
CA LEU A 53 -16.13 4.58 -15.76
C LEU A 53 -15.93 5.73 -16.77
N PHE A 54 -14.71 5.99 -17.19
CA PHE A 54 -14.38 7.12 -18.05
C PHE A 54 -14.17 6.67 -19.50
N ASP A 55 -14.76 7.44 -20.41
CA ASP A 55 -14.52 7.34 -21.84
C ASP A 55 -13.03 7.41 -22.15
N LYS A 56 -12.57 6.56 -23.09
CA LYS A 56 -11.15 6.42 -23.42
C LYS A 56 -10.49 7.76 -23.77
N SER A 57 -11.21 8.65 -24.47
CA SER A 57 -10.73 9.96 -24.90
C SER A 57 -10.51 10.95 -23.75
N GLN A 58 -11.26 10.82 -22.65
CA GLN A 58 -11.22 11.75 -21.51
C GLN A 58 -10.54 11.17 -20.27
N ARG A 59 -10.23 9.87 -20.29
CA ARG A 59 -9.78 9.09 -19.14
C ARG A 59 -8.60 9.71 -18.39
N ALA A 60 -7.59 10.20 -19.10
CA ALA A 60 -6.41 10.80 -18.46
C ALA A 60 -6.78 12.03 -17.62
N ASP A 61 -7.65 12.89 -18.12
CA ASP A 61 -8.03 14.11 -17.41
C ASP A 61 -9.03 13.83 -16.30
N LYS A 62 -10.00 12.92 -16.52
CA LYS A 62 -10.90 12.46 -15.45
C LYS A 62 -10.14 11.81 -14.30
N VAL A 63 -9.11 11.01 -14.58
CA VAL A 63 -8.23 10.43 -13.53
C VAL A 63 -7.51 11.53 -12.74
N LYS A 64 -6.96 12.55 -13.40
CA LYS A 64 -6.34 13.70 -12.70
C LYS A 64 -7.35 14.45 -11.83
N MET A 65 -8.53 14.72 -12.35
CA MET A 65 -9.61 15.41 -11.60
C MET A 65 -10.05 14.58 -10.39
N PHE A 66 -10.16 13.25 -10.55
CA PHE A 66 -10.50 12.35 -9.46
C PHE A 66 -9.43 12.36 -8.35
N TYR A 67 -8.15 12.41 -8.72
CA TYR A 67 -7.06 12.57 -7.75
C TYR A 67 -7.14 13.90 -7.00
N SER A 68 -7.38 15.02 -7.69
CA SER A 68 -7.57 16.31 -7.05
C SER A 68 -8.75 16.30 -6.09
N ALA A 69 -9.89 15.76 -6.51
CA ALA A 69 -11.09 15.64 -5.68
C ALA A 69 -10.83 14.85 -4.38
N LEU A 70 -10.14 13.70 -4.47
CA LEU A 70 -9.74 12.94 -3.29
C LEU A 70 -8.73 13.69 -2.42
N GLY A 71 -7.80 14.43 -3.02
CA GLY A 71 -6.85 15.27 -2.30
C GLY A 71 -7.56 16.34 -1.47
N ASP A 72 -8.58 16.99 -2.01
CA ASP A 72 -9.35 18.02 -1.30
C ASP A 72 -10.25 17.42 -0.22
N VAL A 73 -10.84 16.24 -0.47
CA VAL A 73 -11.56 15.47 0.55
C VAL A 73 -10.65 15.06 1.71
N ALA A 74 -9.43 14.58 1.43
CA ALA A 74 -8.47 14.21 2.45
C ALA A 74 -8.06 15.42 3.31
N LYS A 75 -7.83 16.59 2.69
CA LYS A 75 -7.55 17.84 3.43
C LYS A 75 -8.73 18.24 4.32
N TYR A 76 -9.95 18.18 3.80
CA TYR A 76 -11.16 18.54 4.55
C TYR A 76 -11.36 17.62 5.77
N ILE A 77 -11.29 16.31 5.57
CA ILE A 77 -11.42 15.32 6.65
C ILE A 77 -10.32 15.52 7.71
N ARG A 78 -9.07 15.70 7.29
CA ARG A 78 -7.95 15.94 8.21
C ARG A 78 -8.15 17.23 9.02
N ALA A 79 -8.57 18.32 8.37
CA ALA A 79 -8.83 19.58 9.06
C ALA A 79 -9.95 19.44 10.09
N PHE A 80 -11.04 18.76 9.71
CA PHE A 80 -12.16 18.47 10.61
C PHE A 80 -11.72 17.65 11.83
N TYR A 81 -10.92 16.60 11.62
CA TYR A 81 -10.35 15.79 12.71
C TYR A 81 -9.48 16.63 13.66
N LYS A 82 -8.59 17.47 13.12
CA LYS A 82 -7.73 18.35 13.93
C LYS A 82 -8.54 19.33 14.76
N GLU A 83 -9.56 19.95 14.18
CA GLU A 83 -10.42 20.89 14.89
C GLU A 83 -11.26 20.17 15.97
N SER A 84 -11.82 19.00 15.65
CA SER A 84 -12.57 18.19 16.63
C SER A 84 -11.73 17.79 17.83
N LYS A 85 -10.43 17.51 17.62
CA LYS A 85 -9.49 17.27 18.72
C LYS A 85 -9.20 18.53 19.53
N LYS A 86 -9.01 19.67 18.85
CA LYS A 86 -8.70 20.95 19.49
C LYS A 86 -9.84 21.44 20.38
N THR A 87 -11.08 21.26 19.94
CA THR A 87 -12.29 21.68 20.67
C THR A 87 -12.75 20.65 21.72
N GLY A 88 -12.10 19.48 21.79
CA GLY A 88 -12.43 18.43 22.74
C GLY A 88 -13.68 17.61 22.38
N VAL A 89 -14.22 17.76 21.17
CA VAL A 89 -15.33 16.93 20.65
C VAL A 89 -14.93 15.45 20.60
N ILE A 90 -13.66 15.19 20.27
CA ILE A 90 -13.04 13.86 20.38
C ILE A 90 -11.69 13.99 21.09
N LYS A 91 -11.29 12.97 21.84
CA LYS A 91 -9.95 12.88 22.44
C LYS A 91 -8.97 12.20 21.47
N ARG A 92 -9.36 11.04 20.95
CA ARG A 92 -8.52 10.21 20.08
C ARG A 92 -9.18 10.04 18.71
N SER A 93 -10.47 9.78 18.64
CA SER A 93 -11.08 9.14 17.49
C SER A 93 -12.59 9.39 17.36
N PHE A 94 -13.16 9.21 16.16
CA PHE A 94 -14.58 9.49 15.91
C PHE A 94 -15.53 8.41 16.45
N ASP A 95 -15.05 7.20 16.73
CA ASP A 95 -15.79 6.14 17.43
C ASP A 95 -16.15 6.50 18.89
N GLU A 96 -15.53 7.54 19.46
CA GLU A 96 -15.92 8.10 20.76
C GLU A 96 -17.25 8.86 20.70
N LEU A 97 -17.70 9.23 19.50
CA LEU A 97 -18.97 9.92 19.32
C LEU A 97 -20.13 8.92 19.36
N ALA A 98 -21.30 9.41 19.77
CA ALA A 98 -22.52 8.63 19.67
C ALA A 98 -22.76 8.17 18.20
N PRO A 99 -23.29 6.95 17.96
CA PRO A 99 -23.41 6.36 16.62
C PRO A 99 -24.16 7.24 15.60
N GLU A 100 -25.16 8.00 16.04
CA GLU A 100 -25.90 8.98 15.24
C GLU A 100 -25.03 10.13 14.74
N ASN A 101 -24.08 10.59 15.56
CA ASN A 101 -23.14 11.65 15.20
C ASN A 101 -22.11 11.12 14.19
N VAL A 102 -21.67 9.87 14.34
CA VAL A 102 -20.83 9.21 13.32
C VAL A 102 -21.58 9.10 11.99
N LYS A 103 -22.86 8.71 12.01
CA LYS A 103 -23.70 8.69 10.80
C LYS A 103 -23.90 10.09 10.19
N MET A 104 -23.93 11.14 10.99
CA MET A 104 -23.98 12.53 10.48
C MET A 104 -22.64 12.92 9.83
N LEU A 105 -21.51 12.52 10.38
CA LEU A 105 -20.19 12.70 9.76
C LEU A 105 -20.10 11.99 8.42
N ASP A 106 -20.51 10.72 8.35
CA ASP A 106 -20.58 9.94 7.11
C ASP A 106 -21.36 10.67 6.01
N LYS A 107 -22.54 11.20 6.36
CA LYS A 107 -23.38 11.99 5.44
C LYS A 107 -22.66 13.26 5.00
N THR A 108 -22.00 13.96 5.92
CA THR A 108 -21.27 15.20 5.65
C THR A 108 -20.10 14.97 4.70
N PHE A 109 -19.26 13.99 5.00
CA PHE A 109 -18.11 13.64 4.17
C PHE A 109 -18.53 13.08 2.81
N SER A 110 -19.58 12.26 2.76
CA SER A 110 -20.15 11.79 1.50
C SER A 110 -20.69 12.95 0.66
N LYS A 111 -21.39 13.92 1.26
CA LYS A 111 -21.90 15.11 0.56
C LYS A 111 -20.75 15.94 -0.02
N PHE A 112 -19.71 16.18 0.77
CA PHE A 112 -18.52 16.90 0.31
C PHE A 112 -17.82 16.18 -0.84
N LEU A 113 -17.60 14.85 -0.71
CA LEU A 113 -17.01 14.02 -1.77
C LEU A 113 -17.80 14.09 -3.09
N ASN A 114 -19.13 13.95 -3.05
CA ASN A 114 -19.95 14.07 -4.26
C ASN A 114 -19.90 15.48 -4.87
N GLY A 115 -19.77 16.51 -4.04
CA GLY A 115 -19.53 17.88 -4.50
C GLY A 115 -18.23 17.98 -5.31
N GLN A 116 -17.13 17.43 -4.79
CA GLN A 116 -15.82 17.42 -5.47
C GLN A 116 -15.81 16.53 -6.72
N LEU A 117 -16.61 15.47 -6.74
CA LEU A 117 -16.71 14.55 -7.89
C LEU A 117 -17.78 14.97 -8.92
N LYS A 118 -18.45 16.12 -8.73
CA LYS A 118 -19.44 16.63 -9.68
C LYS A 118 -18.77 16.93 -11.02
N GLY A 119 -19.28 16.32 -12.09
CA GLY A 119 -18.69 16.42 -13.43
C GLY A 119 -17.42 15.59 -13.63
N VAL A 120 -16.92 14.90 -12.60
CA VAL A 120 -15.84 13.91 -12.71
C VAL A 120 -16.41 12.53 -12.98
N LEU A 121 -17.32 12.07 -12.09
CA LEU A 121 -17.99 10.80 -12.27
C LEU A 121 -19.17 10.91 -13.25
N PRO A 122 -19.57 9.80 -13.91
CA PRO A 122 -20.74 9.78 -14.77
C PRO A 122 -22.02 10.20 -14.04
N LYS A 123 -22.96 10.82 -14.76
CA LYS A 123 -24.24 11.28 -14.19
C LYS A 123 -25.01 10.11 -13.57
N GLY A 124 -25.58 10.33 -12.39
CA GLY A 124 -26.35 9.31 -11.67
C GLY A 124 -25.51 8.36 -10.81
N THR A 125 -24.18 8.56 -10.78
CA THR A 125 -23.32 7.88 -9.80
C THR A 125 -23.29 8.64 -8.48
N ARG A 126 -23.05 7.92 -7.40
CA ARG A 126 -22.91 8.44 -6.04
C ARG A 126 -21.76 7.75 -5.35
N ALA A 127 -20.87 8.53 -4.75
CA ALA A 127 -19.82 8.04 -3.88
C ALA A 127 -20.23 8.20 -2.42
N ASN A 128 -19.93 7.22 -1.57
CA ASN A 128 -20.19 7.29 -0.13
C ASN A 128 -18.90 6.99 0.63
N LEU A 129 -18.70 7.74 1.72
CA LEU A 129 -17.68 7.51 2.73
C LEU A 129 -18.37 7.16 4.04
N SER A 130 -17.97 6.04 4.62
CA SER A 130 -18.35 5.68 5.98
C SER A 130 -17.12 5.49 6.83
N TYR A 131 -17.08 6.14 7.99
CA TYR A 131 -16.00 5.95 8.96
C TYR A 131 -15.99 4.49 9.44
N VAL A 132 -14.78 3.91 9.51
CA VAL A 132 -14.59 2.51 9.88
C VAL A 132 -13.91 2.46 11.23
N ASP A 133 -12.71 3.02 11.30
CA ASP A 133 -11.87 3.01 12.49
C ASP A 133 -10.72 4.03 12.34
N ARG A 134 -9.94 4.19 13.40
CA ARG A 134 -8.71 4.97 13.45
C ARG A 134 -7.50 4.06 13.64
N GLY A 135 -6.64 4.03 12.65
CA GLY A 135 -5.26 3.57 12.82
C GLY A 135 -4.43 4.60 13.60
N ALA A 136 -3.22 4.22 14.05
CA ALA A 136 -2.36 5.11 14.83
C ALA A 136 -2.13 6.49 14.18
N TRP A 137 -2.07 6.52 12.84
CA TRP A 137 -1.67 7.69 12.06
C TRP A 137 -2.72 8.20 11.07
N GLY A 138 -3.90 7.60 11.03
CA GLY A 138 -4.94 8.03 10.11
C GLY A 138 -6.31 7.42 10.40
N ASN A 139 -7.34 8.09 9.90
CA ASN A 139 -8.71 7.62 9.92
C ASN A 139 -8.98 6.80 8.66
N VAL A 140 -9.63 5.66 8.81
CA VAL A 140 -9.98 4.76 7.71
C VAL A 140 -11.46 4.90 7.41
N TYR A 141 -11.77 5.05 6.13
CA TYR A 141 -13.12 5.16 5.62
C TYR A 141 -13.38 4.07 4.58
N LYS A 142 -14.56 3.48 4.63
CA LYS A 142 -15.10 2.66 3.57
C LYS A 142 -15.55 3.58 2.42
N LEU A 143 -14.87 3.51 1.29
CA LEU A 143 -15.22 4.19 0.05
C LEU A 143 -16.03 3.25 -0.85
N SER A 144 -17.28 3.63 -1.12
CA SER A 144 -18.20 2.90 -2.00
C SER A 144 -18.63 3.81 -3.15
N ILE A 145 -18.79 3.27 -4.35
CA ILE A 145 -19.39 3.99 -5.48
C ILE A 145 -20.50 3.12 -6.07
N SER A 146 -21.65 3.73 -6.31
CA SER A 146 -22.85 3.08 -6.84
C SER A 146 -23.55 3.96 -7.87
N ASP A 147 -24.32 3.34 -8.75
CA ASP A 147 -25.28 3.99 -9.64
C ASP A 147 -26.70 3.46 -9.37
N LYS A 148 -27.66 3.78 -10.25
CA LYS A 148 -29.04 3.29 -10.16
C LYS A 148 -29.17 1.75 -10.21
N ASN A 149 -28.20 1.05 -10.78
CA ASN A 149 -28.18 -0.40 -10.94
C ASN A 149 -27.46 -1.10 -9.76
N GLY A 150 -26.94 -0.33 -8.81
CA GLY A 150 -26.27 -0.81 -7.62
C GLY A 150 -24.79 -0.45 -7.59
N LYS A 151 -23.99 -1.31 -6.98
CA LYS A 151 -22.58 -1.02 -6.71
C LYS A 151 -21.71 -1.22 -7.96
N ILE A 152 -20.97 -0.19 -8.35
CA ILE A 152 -20.14 -0.20 -9.56
C ILE A 152 -18.65 -0.46 -9.28
N MET A 153 -18.26 -0.43 -8.00
CA MET A 153 -16.90 -0.73 -7.55
C MET A 153 -16.95 -1.50 -6.23
N HIS A 154 -16.10 -2.52 -6.05
CA HIS A 154 -15.90 -3.13 -4.73
C HIS A 154 -15.48 -2.07 -3.70
N ASP A 155 -15.85 -2.26 -2.43
CA ASP A 155 -15.46 -1.31 -1.40
C ASP A 155 -13.95 -1.18 -1.34
N LYS A 156 -13.49 0.04 -1.10
CA LYS A 156 -12.08 0.37 -0.91
C LYS A 156 -11.91 0.98 0.47
N ALA A 157 -10.75 0.78 1.09
CA ALA A 157 -10.37 1.51 2.28
C ALA A 157 -9.66 2.80 1.83
N LEU A 158 -10.23 3.94 2.18
CA LEU A 158 -9.59 5.25 2.08
C LEU A 158 -8.99 5.59 3.46
N LYS A 159 -7.66 5.52 3.59
CA LYS A 159 -6.96 5.98 4.80
C LYS A 159 -6.56 7.44 4.60
N VAL A 160 -7.04 8.32 5.49
CA VAL A 160 -6.67 9.74 5.53
C VAL A 160 -5.74 9.94 6.72
N PHE A 161 -4.49 10.30 6.45
CA PHE A 161 -3.48 10.47 7.49
C PHE A 161 -3.72 11.77 8.26
N HIS A 162 -3.50 11.73 9.57
CA HIS A 162 -3.69 12.88 10.47
C HIS A 162 -2.74 14.04 10.13
N ASP A 163 -1.56 13.71 9.60
CA ASP A 163 -0.53 14.67 9.20
C ASP A 163 0.07 14.29 7.85
N VAL A 164 0.55 15.29 7.12
CA VAL A 164 1.21 15.09 5.82
C VAL A 164 2.62 14.55 6.00
N GLN A 165 3.29 15.00 7.07
CA GLN A 165 4.61 14.54 7.48
C GLN A 165 4.47 13.91 8.85
N ALA A 166 5.23 12.84 9.11
CA ALA A 166 5.24 12.25 10.43
C ALA A 166 5.86 13.26 11.44
N PRO A 167 5.27 13.40 12.64
CA PRO A 167 5.68 14.41 13.61
C PRO A 167 7.08 14.18 14.20
N SER A 168 7.65 12.99 14.02
CA SER A 168 9.01 12.66 14.44
C SER A 168 9.76 11.91 13.34
N LYS A 169 11.05 12.26 13.18
CA LYS A 169 11.97 11.60 12.24
C LYS A 169 12.25 10.13 12.55
N SER A 170 12.01 9.66 13.78
CA SER A 170 12.14 8.23 14.11
C SER A 170 10.89 7.45 13.69
N PHE A 171 9.70 8.03 13.86
CA PHE A 171 8.43 7.41 13.45
C PHE A 171 8.14 7.56 11.96
N ALA A 172 8.61 8.61 11.30
CA ALA A 172 8.57 8.78 9.83
C ALA A 172 9.14 7.57 9.08
N ARG A 173 9.98 6.80 9.78
CA ARG A 173 10.66 5.62 9.27
C ARG A 173 9.83 4.35 9.29
N THR A 174 8.65 4.33 9.85
CA THR A 174 7.79 3.14 9.83
C THR A 174 6.34 3.53 9.67
N GLN A 175 6.01 4.81 9.80
CA GLN A 175 4.65 5.30 9.91
C GLN A 175 4.39 6.47 8.96
N GLY A 176 3.12 6.64 8.61
CA GLY A 176 2.66 7.68 7.69
C GLY A 176 2.66 7.26 6.22
N VAL A 177 2.08 8.13 5.39
CA VAL A 177 1.77 7.82 3.98
C VAL A 177 3.01 7.43 3.16
N GLY A 178 4.17 8.06 3.45
CA GLY A 178 5.43 7.77 2.78
C GLY A 178 5.94 6.35 3.08
N ALA A 179 6.00 5.99 4.38
CA ALA A 179 6.47 4.67 4.80
C ALA A 179 5.57 3.56 4.24
N GLU A 180 4.24 3.71 4.35
CA GLU A 180 3.29 2.74 3.79
C GLU A 180 3.40 2.60 2.27
N ALA A 181 3.45 3.73 1.55
CA ALA A 181 3.61 3.71 0.10
C ALA A 181 4.92 3.02 -0.33
N ASN A 182 5.97 3.12 0.48
CA ASN A 182 7.24 2.49 0.16
C ASN A 182 7.21 0.97 0.42
N ILE A 183 6.61 0.54 1.54
CA ILE A 183 6.34 -0.89 1.78
C ILE A 183 5.54 -1.46 0.62
N TRP A 184 4.44 -0.82 0.22
CA TRP A 184 3.67 -1.29 -0.92
C TRP A 184 4.47 -1.37 -2.22
N THR A 185 5.39 -0.43 -2.43
CA THR A 185 6.26 -0.43 -3.62
C THR A 185 7.30 -1.55 -3.55
N PHE A 186 7.87 -1.83 -2.37
CA PHE A 186 8.71 -2.99 -2.12
C PHE A 186 7.98 -4.29 -2.45
N LEU A 187 6.78 -4.45 -1.88
CA LEU A 187 5.94 -5.63 -2.07
C LEU A 187 5.62 -5.86 -3.57
N LYS A 188 5.35 -4.79 -4.33
CA LYS A 188 5.05 -4.88 -5.76
C LYS A 188 6.28 -5.17 -6.63
N ASN A 189 7.41 -4.52 -6.35
CA ASN A 189 8.54 -4.50 -7.29
C ASN A 189 9.63 -5.51 -6.96
N VAL A 190 9.87 -5.77 -5.67
CA VAL A 190 11.00 -6.58 -5.22
C VAL A 190 10.58 -8.02 -4.97
N ILE A 191 9.42 -8.27 -4.32
CA ILE A 191 9.01 -9.63 -3.92
C ILE A 191 8.91 -10.60 -5.09
N GLY A 192 8.47 -10.15 -6.26
CA GLY A 192 8.42 -10.97 -7.47
C GLY A 192 7.33 -12.05 -7.48
N HIS A 193 6.30 -11.95 -6.63
CA HIS A 193 5.10 -12.79 -6.66
C HIS A 193 3.84 -11.94 -6.69
N LYS A 194 2.72 -12.55 -7.09
CA LYS A 194 1.41 -11.91 -6.94
C LYS A 194 1.05 -11.85 -5.45
N MET A 195 0.52 -10.72 -5.01
CA MET A 195 0.18 -10.45 -3.60
C MET A 195 -1.27 -10.82 -3.25
N ASP A 196 -2.09 -11.15 -4.24
CA ASP A 196 -3.52 -11.50 -4.08
C ASP A 196 -3.76 -12.66 -3.12
N LYS A 197 -2.87 -13.67 -3.12
CA LYS A 197 -2.97 -14.87 -2.27
C LYS A 197 -2.26 -14.77 -0.92
N THR A 198 -1.53 -13.69 -0.69
CA THR A 198 -0.68 -13.51 0.51
C THR A 198 -1.44 -12.74 1.57
N GLN A 199 -0.84 -12.53 2.74
CA GLN A 199 -1.46 -11.80 3.83
C GLN A 199 -1.61 -10.29 3.57
N PHE A 200 -1.32 -9.74 2.39
CA PHE A 200 -1.47 -8.29 2.19
C PHE A 200 -2.70 -7.96 1.38
N THR A 201 -3.35 -6.86 1.76
CA THR A 201 -4.33 -6.22 0.88
C THR A 201 -3.71 -5.67 -0.38
N ARG A 202 -4.53 -5.51 -1.41
CA ARG A 202 -4.10 -4.77 -2.59
C ARG A 202 -3.98 -3.27 -2.32
N HIS A 203 -2.79 -2.71 -2.55
CA HIS A 203 -2.61 -1.26 -2.64
C HIS A 203 -2.96 -0.74 -4.03
N TYR A 204 -3.81 0.28 -4.09
CA TYR A 204 -4.14 1.00 -5.31
C TYR A 204 -3.23 2.21 -5.44
N ILE A 205 -3.44 3.23 -4.62
CA ILE A 205 -2.74 4.52 -4.67
C ILE A 205 -2.38 5.05 -3.28
N SER A 206 -1.26 5.76 -3.18
CA SER A 206 -0.96 6.72 -2.12
C SER A 206 -0.62 8.08 -2.72
N ASP A 207 -1.26 9.14 -2.24
CA ASP A 207 -0.91 10.53 -2.54
C ASP A 207 -0.15 11.09 -1.34
N LEU A 208 1.16 11.25 -1.50
CA LEU A 208 2.06 11.66 -0.43
C LEU A 208 1.90 13.14 -0.10
N LYS A 209 1.46 13.96 -1.06
CA LYS A 209 1.25 15.41 -0.88
C LYS A 209 0.03 15.68 -0.03
N ASN A 210 -1.07 15.01 -0.37
CA ASN A 210 -2.34 15.19 0.30
C ASN A 210 -2.52 14.22 1.48
N ALA A 211 -1.62 13.26 1.62
CA ALA A 211 -1.53 12.25 2.66
C ALA A 211 -2.82 11.44 2.83
N TYR A 212 -3.14 10.69 1.78
CA TYR A 212 -4.14 9.64 1.81
C TYR A 212 -3.67 8.43 1.02
N SER A 213 -4.25 7.27 1.30
CA SER A 213 -4.07 6.04 0.52
C SER A 213 -5.40 5.34 0.26
N ILE A 214 -5.46 4.60 -0.85
CA ILE A 214 -6.55 3.71 -1.20
C ILE A 214 -5.99 2.28 -1.27
N THR A 215 -6.58 1.41 -0.45
CA THR A 215 -6.30 -0.02 -0.42
C THR A 215 -7.59 -0.82 -0.58
N GLU A 216 -7.47 -2.13 -0.73
CA GLU A 216 -8.60 -3.05 -0.67
C GLU A 216 -9.28 -2.96 0.69
N PHE A 217 -10.62 -2.93 0.68
CA PHE A 217 -11.37 -2.91 1.92
C PHE A 217 -11.37 -4.28 2.59
N ALA A 218 -11.02 -4.28 3.88
CA ALA A 218 -11.09 -5.41 4.78
C ALA A 218 -12.53 -5.66 5.22
N ASP A 219 -13.12 -6.79 4.87
CA ASP A 219 -14.34 -7.22 5.55
C ASP A 219 -14.37 -8.74 5.72
N LYS A 220 -15.40 -9.24 6.39
CA LYS A 220 -15.57 -10.69 6.63
C LYS A 220 -15.70 -11.51 5.33
N ASN A 221 -16.01 -10.86 4.20
CA ASN A 221 -16.20 -11.50 2.90
C ASN A 221 -14.91 -11.54 2.06
N ILE A 222 -13.83 -10.91 2.52
CA ILE A 222 -12.54 -10.96 1.81
C ILE A 222 -11.97 -12.37 1.78
N HIS A 223 -11.33 -12.74 0.68
CA HIS A 223 -10.69 -14.03 0.54
C HIS A 223 -9.57 -14.21 1.57
N LYS A 224 -9.59 -15.35 2.28
CA LYS A 224 -8.53 -15.73 3.22
C LYS A 224 -7.18 -15.87 2.52
N THR A 225 -6.13 -15.61 3.28
CA THR A 225 -4.75 -15.87 2.85
C THR A 225 -4.54 -17.36 2.62
N THR A 226 -3.94 -17.72 1.49
CA THR A 226 -3.64 -19.13 1.13
C THR A 226 -2.14 -19.39 0.98
N ALA A 227 -1.33 -18.34 0.88
CA ALA A 227 0.12 -18.42 0.78
C ALA A 227 0.76 -17.29 1.60
N PRO A 228 0.73 -17.37 2.95
CA PRO A 228 1.36 -16.36 3.79
C PRO A 228 2.87 -16.33 3.52
N ILE A 229 3.42 -15.14 3.54
CA ILE A 229 4.85 -14.90 3.32
C ILE A 229 5.50 -14.64 4.70
N ASP A 230 6.53 -15.40 5.05
CA ASP A 230 7.33 -15.17 6.26
C ASP A 230 8.35 -14.03 6.01
N PHE A 231 8.02 -12.80 6.43
CA PHE A 231 8.84 -11.63 6.08
C PHE A 231 10.18 -11.59 6.80
N GLU A 232 10.17 -12.05 8.04
CA GLU A 232 11.33 -12.04 8.90
C GLU A 232 12.39 -12.98 8.33
N LYS A 233 12.01 -14.22 8.00
CA LYS A 233 12.94 -15.17 7.40
C LYS A 233 13.32 -14.83 5.97
N LEU A 234 12.36 -14.39 5.14
CA LEU A 234 12.60 -14.24 3.70
C LEU A 234 13.24 -12.90 3.31
N PHE A 235 12.97 -11.82 4.04
CA PHE A 235 13.47 -10.49 3.66
C PHE A 235 14.26 -9.82 4.77
N LYS A 236 14.27 -10.39 5.99
CA LYS A 236 14.75 -9.70 7.19
C LYS A 236 14.02 -8.37 7.36
N MET A 237 12.69 -8.47 7.45
CA MET A 237 11.80 -7.38 7.88
C MET A 237 10.94 -7.87 9.02
N PHE A 238 10.68 -7.02 10.01
CA PHE A 238 9.79 -7.34 11.11
C PHE A 238 8.74 -6.26 11.28
N TYR A 239 7.61 -6.66 11.84
CA TYR A 239 6.48 -5.79 12.10
C TYR A 239 6.56 -5.28 13.54
N THR A 240 6.59 -3.96 13.72
CA THR A 240 6.78 -3.33 15.04
C THR A 240 5.50 -2.96 15.75
N ASP A 241 4.37 -2.96 15.06
CA ASP A 241 3.13 -2.48 15.68
C ASP A 241 2.52 -3.61 16.50
N PHE A 242 2.23 -3.30 17.76
CA PHE A 242 1.76 -4.26 18.75
C PHE A 242 0.33 -4.76 18.49
N THR A 243 -0.46 -4.06 17.67
CA THR A 243 -1.86 -4.36 17.39
C THR A 243 -2.17 -4.20 15.91
N ASN A 244 -1.99 -5.29 15.15
CA ASN A 244 -2.55 -5.40 13.81
C ASN A 244 -3.40 -6.66 13.76
N GLU A 245 -4.63 -6.52 14.22
CA GLU A 245 -5.61 -7.60 14.18
C GLU A 245 -5.89 -7.95 12.71
N MET A 246 -5.53 -9.18 12.35
CA MET A 246 -5.79 -9.68 11.02
C MET A 246 -7.28 -10.02 10.88
N VAL A 247 -7.94 -9.44 9.89
CA VAL A 247 -9.25 -9.91 9.39
C VAL A 247 -8.98 -10.95 8.31
N ASN A 248 -9.50 -12.17 8.47
CA ASN A 248 -9.31 -13.27 7.51
C ASN A 248 -7.84 -13.50 7.11
N ASP A 249 -6.92 -13.43 8.08
CA ASP A 249 -5.47 -13.62 7.90
C ASP A 249 -4.80 -12.60 6.96
N LYS A 250 -5.42 -11.43 6.78
CA LYS A 250 -4.89 -10.31 6.00
C LYS A 250 -4.42 -9.19 6.94
N ILE A 251 -3.33 -8.55 6.54
CA ILE A 251 -2.67 -7.38 7.10
C ILE A 251 -3.19 -6.17 6.34
N TYR A 252 -3.78 -5.23 7.09
CA TYR A 252 -4.45 -4.05 6.54
C TYR A 252 -3.69 -2.78 6.82
N ASP A 253 -3.05 -2.69 7.98
CA ASP A 253 -2.04 -1.69 8.23
C ASP A 253 -0.67 -2.25 7.85
N VAL A 254 -0.01 -1.61 6.89
CA VAL A 254 1.38 -1.93 6.54
C VAL A 254 2.36 -0.87 7.03
N GLY A 255 1.87 0.09 7.82
CA GLY A 255 2.72 0.86 8.72
C GLY A 255 3.31 -0.08 9.78
N GLY A 256 4.50 0.25 10.28
CA GLY A 256 5.20 -0.55 11.30
C GLY A 256 6.21 -1.56 10.77
N PHE A 257 6.38 -1.72 9.46
CA PHE A 257 7.45 -2.59 8.96
C PHE A 257 8.83 -1.91 9.05
N SER A 258 9.69 -2.46 9.90
CA SER A 258 11.10 -2.10 10.00
C SER A 258 11.98 -3.05 9.17
N LYS A 259 13.01 -2.51 8.54
CA LYS A 259 14.03 -3.29 7.82
C LYS A 259 15.17 -3.62 8.77
N TYR A 260 15.77 -4.81 8.69
CA TYR A 260 17.06 -5.07 9.34
C TYR A 260 18.22 -4.48 8.51
N PRO A 261 19.41 -4.27 9.10
CA PRO A 261 20.60 -3.85 8.34
C PRO A 261 20.96 -4.78 7.17
N LYS A 262 20.65 -6.09 7.29
CA LYS A 262 20.86 -7.13 6.26
C LYS A 262 19.61 -7.36 5.37
N PHE A 263 18.68 -6.42 5.31
CA PHE A 263 17.47 -6.50 4.49
C PHE A 263 17.77 -6.73 3.00
N ILE A 264 16.97 -7.58 2.35
CA ILE A 264 17.13 -7.92 0.93
C ILE A 264 16.26 -7.01 0.07
N ASP A 265 16.89 -6.07 -0.62
CA ASP A 265 16.25 -5.00 -1.39
C ASP A 265 16.34 -5.20 -2.93
N ASP A 266 17.01 -6.26 -3.36
CA ASP A 266 17.29 -6.58 -4.76
C ASP A 266 16.50 -7.81 -5.20
N LYS A 267 15.68 -7.63 -6.24
CA LYS A 267 14.79 -8.66 -6.79
C LYS A 267 15.54 -9.90 -7.26
N VAL A 268 16.75 -9.74 -7.82
CA VAL A 268 17.53 -10.86 -8.34
C VAL A 268 18.15 -11.65 -7.19
N VAL A 269 18.73 -10.96 -6.21
CA VAL A 269 19.25 -11.61 -4.97
C VAL A 269 18.13 -12.40 -4.30
N LEU A 270 16.98 -11.75 -4.10
CA LEU A 270 15.82 -12.36 -3.46
C LEU A 270 15.30 -13.58 -4.23
N LYS A 271 15.26 -13.54 -5.57
CA LYS A 271 14.86 -14.68 -6.40
C LYS A 271 15.72 -15.91 -6.10
N TYR A 272 17.04 -15.75 -6.00
CA TYR A 272 17.94 -16.86 -5.69
C TYR A 272 17.85 -17.28 -4.22
N PHE A 273 17.79 -16.32 -3.30
CA PHE A 273 17.65 -16.59 -1.87
C PHE A 273 16.38 -17.41 -1.55
N LYS A 274 15.23 -17.04 -2.12
CA LYS A 274 13.97 -17.79 -1.96
C LYS A 274 14.06 -19.22 -2.49
N LYS A 275 14.75 -19.43 -3.61
CA LYS A 275 14.95 -20.78 -4.16
C LYS A 275 15.71 -21.67 -3.18
N LEU A 276 16.68 -21.11 -2.46
CA LEU A 276 17.44 -21.82 -1.43
C LEU A 276 16.59 -22.08 -0.19
N MET A 277 15.87 -21.06 0.29
CA MET A 277 15.01 -21.17 1.49
C MET A 277 13.86 -22.17 1.35
N ASN A 278 13.30 -22.34 0.15
CA ASN A 278 12.17 -23.25 -0.10
C ASN A 278 12.61 -24.68 -0.47
N ARG A 279 13.81 -25.10 -0.08
CA ARG A 279 14.27 -26.49 -0.25
C ARG A 279 14.17 -27.19 1.10
N ASN A 280 13.25 -28.14 1.17
CA ASN A 280 12.88 -28.80 2.42
C ASN A 280 13.74 -30.04 2.73
N SER A 281 14.65 -30.41 1.83
CA SER A 281 15.53 -31.58 1.98
C SER A 281 16.95 -31.28 1.50
N GLU A 282 17.95 -31.94 2.10
CA GLU A 282 19.33 -31.87 1.60
C GLU A 282 19.45 -32.37 0.17
N LYS A 283 18.65 -33.38 -0.19
CA LYS A 283 18.63 -34.01 -1.52
C LYS A 283 18.28 -32.99 -2.61
N ASP A 284 17.39 -32.04 -2.31
CA ASP A 284 17.00 -30.99 -3.26
C ASP A 284 17.90 -29.74 -3.16
N LEU A 285 18.50 -29.51 -1.99
CA LEU A 285 19.37 -28.36 -1.75
C LEU A 285 20.76 -28.53 -2.37
N LYS A 286 21.40 -29.69 -2.19
CA LYS A 286 22.77 -29.96 -2.69
C LYS A 286 22.91 -29.73 -4.19
N PRO A 287 22.03 -30.27 -5.07
CA PRO A 287 22.12 -30.02 -6.51
C PRO A 287 21.98 -28.55 -6.89
N LEU A 288 21.09 -27.81 -6.19
CA LEU A 288 20.92 -26.39 -6.42
C LEU A 288 22.18 -25.59 -6.04
N LEU A 289 22.81 -25.91 -4.90
CA LEU A 289 24.06 -25.27 -4.50
C LEU A 289 25.17 -25.51 -5.53
N THR A 290 25.31 -26.75 -6.01
CA THR A 290 26.27 -27.09 -7.07
C THR A 290 26.01 -26.32 -8.36
N ASP A 291 24.76 -26.24 -8.81
CA ASP A 291 24.37 -25.46 -10.00
C ASP A 291 24.70 -23.96 -9.85
N LEU A 292 24.41 -23.36 -8.69
CA LEU A 292 24.72 -21.96 -8.44
C LEU A 292 26.23 -21.70 -8.37
N GLN A 293 27.02 -22.61 -7.79
CA GLN A 293 28.48 -22.52 -7.78
C GLN A 293 29.07 -22.59 -9.21
N LYS A 294 28.58 -23.51 -10.04
CA LYS A 294 28.98 -23.59 -11.46
C LYS A 294 28.65 -22.31 -12.22
N LYS A 295 27.46 -21.74 -11.97
CA LYS A 295 27.04 -20.45 -12.55
C LYS A 295 27.95 -19.30 -12.14
N ILE A 296 28.41 -19.27 -10.90
CA ILE A 296 29.33 -18.26 -10.40
C ILE A 296 30.71 -18.33 -11.09
N GLN A 297 31.19 -19.54 -11.37
CA GLN A 297 32.49 -19.75 -12.03
C GLN A 297 32.48 -19.39 -13.52
N ASN A 298 31.29 -19.35 -14.16
CA ASN A 298 31.16 -18.98 -15.55
C ASN A 298 31.04 -17.45 -15.71
N PRO A 299 32.01 -16.76 -16.34
CA PRO A 299 32.00 -15.31 -16.51
C PRO A 299 30.86 -14.79 -17.42
N LYS A 300 30.25 -15.67 -18.23
CA LYS A 300 29.09 -15.32 -19.08
C LYS A 300 27.75 -15.34 -18.34
N THR A 301 27.72 -15.85 -17.10
CA THR A 301 26.48 -15.87 -16.31
C THR A 301 26.06 -14.44 -15.96
N PRO A 302 24.81 -14.03 -16.22
CA PRO A 302 24.33 -12.73 -15.78
C PRO A 302 24.14 -12.69 -14.25
N HIS A 303 24.45 -11.53 -13.64
CA HIS A 303 24.24 -11.26 -12.21
C HIS A 303 25.00 -12.19 -11.25
N VAL A 304 26.22 -12.59 -11.59
CA VAL A 304 27.09 -13.42 -10.73
C VAL A 304 27.23 -12.83 -9.32
N ASP A 305 27.40 -11.51 -9.22
CA ASP A 305 27.46 -10.78 -7.95
C ASP A 305 26.21 -10.99 -7.09
N LYS A 306 25.03 -10.98 -7.71
CA LYS A 306 23.74 -11.18 -7.02
C LYS A 306 23.55 -12.62 -6.58
N ILE A 307 24.02 -13.59 -7.37
CA ILE A 307 24.00 -15.01 -7.01
C ILE A 307 24.92 -15.25 -5.80
N LYS A 308 26.15 -14.73 -5.84
CA LYS A 308 27.09 -14.79 -4.70
C LYS A 308 26.45 -14.21 -3.43
N LYS A 309 25.82 -13.04 -3.55
CA LYS A 309 25.18 -12.40 -2.39
C LYS A 309 24.04 -13.24 -1.81
N ALA A 310 23.25 -13.91 -2.66
CA ALA A 310 22.16 -14.78 -2.20
C ALA A 310 22.68 -16.01 -1.44
N LEU A 311 23.81 -16.60 -1.87
CA LEU A 311 24.45 -17.70 -1.15
C LEU A 311 24.99 -17.24 0.21
N GLU A 312 25.68 -16.10 0.27
CA GLU A 312 26.18 -15.52 1.52
C GLU A 312 25.05 -15.30 2.53
N LEU A 313 23.92 -14.73 2.08
CA LEU A 313 22.74 -14.54 2.92
C LEU A 313 22.12 -15.86 3.39
N PHE A 314 22.15 -16.89 2.54
CA PHE A 314 21.63 -18.21 2.88
C PHE A 314 22.50 -18.93 3.91
N GLU A 315 23.83 -18.84 3.81
CA GLU A 315 24.75 -19.38 4.82
C GLU A 315 24.50 -18.73 6.19
N LYS A 316 24.29 -17.40 6.20
CA LYS A 316 24.03 -16.61 7.40
C LYS A 316 22.56 -16.61 7.86
N ARG A 317 21.69 -17.44 7.27
CA ARG A 317 20.23 -17.34 7.47
C ARG A 317 19.79 -17.57 8.93
N ASN A 318 20.55 -18.41 9.65
CA ASN A 318 20.32 -18.79 11.04
C ASN A 318 21.07 -17.90 12.05
N GLU A 319 21.87 -16.93 11.59
CA GLU A 319 22.47 -15.98 12.51
C GLU A 319 21.36 -15.16 13.21
N PRO A 320 21.52 -14.85 14.50
CA PRO A 320 20.67 -13.90 15.19
C PRO A 320 20.58 -12.59 14.39
N LEU A 321 19.38 -11.99 14.40
CA LEU A 321 19.14 -10.74 13.69
C LEU A 321 19.72 -9.50 14.41
N TYR A 322 20.31 -9.72 15.59
CA TYR A 322 20.87 -8.72 16.50
C TYR A 322 22.32 -9.04 16.83
#